data_AF-A0A2M7H102-F1
#
_entry.id   AF-A0A2M7H102-F1
#
_cell.length_a   1.000
_cell.length_b   1.000
_cell.length_c   1.000
_cell.angle_alpha   90.00
_cell.angle_beta   90.00
_cell.angle_gamma   90.00
#
_symmetry.space_group_name_H-M   'P 1'
#
loop_
_entity.id
_entity.type
_entity.pdbx_description
1 polymer ?
#
loop_
_entity_poly.entity_id
_entity_poly.type
_entity_poly.pdbx_seq_one_letter_code
_entity_poly.pdbx_strand_id
1 'polypeptide(L)'
;QFYLDRDRDREQHHFYITDAGKCSRAIFFKFKNVPREKMEPRVLRMFDHGDYIQMQILNNLFSLGIVRASEVKIPPQELISGRADAIITLNNELYVVDFKSMNSMVFKNLTEPKKDNINQIQLYLHYFKIPKGILLYVNKDTLELKEFLIEHDPAIAQKLLKDLT
;
A
#
# COMPACT_ATOMS: atom_id res chain seq x y z
N GLN A 1 -13.48 -4.26 -23.50
CA GLN A 1 -12.32 -4.95 -24.09
C GLN A 1 -11.01 -4.56 -23.39
N PHE A 2 -10.40 -3.41 -23.68
CA PHE A 2 -9.05 -3.03 -23.18
C PHE A 2 -8.71 -3.39 -21.71
N TYR A 3 -9.58 -3.04 -20.74
CA TYR A 3 -9.31 -3.34 -19.32
C TYR A 3 -9.47 -4.82 -18.97
N LEU A 4 -10.41 -5.53 -19.60
CA LEU A 4 -10.64 -6.96 -19.35
C LEU A 4 -9.49 -7.80 -19.88
N ASP A 5 -8.88 -7.38 -21.00
CA ASP A 5 -7.72 -8.06 -21.58
C ASP A 5 -6.45 -7.89 -20.73
N ARG A 6 -6.45 -6.91 -19.82
CA ARG A 6 -5.37 -6.63 -18.86
C ARG A 6 -5.60 -7.24 -17.48
N ASP A 7 -6.77 -7.84 -17.23
CA ASP A 7 -7.03 -8.55 -15.99
C ASP A 7 -6.18 -9.83 -16.00
N ARG A 8 -5.07 -9.79 -15.27
CA ARG A 8 -4.13 -10.92 -15.20
C ARG A 8 -4.59 -11.83 -14.08
N ASP A 9 -4.70 -13.13 -14.36
CA ASP A 9 -4.71 -14.11 -13.29
C ASP A 9 -3.38 -14.00 -12.53
N ARG A 10 -3.46 -13.58 -11.27
CA ARG A 10 -2.30 -13.42 -10.40
C ARG A 10 -2.29 -14.60 -9.45
N GLU A 11 -1.61 -15.67 -9.86
CA GLU A 11 -1.26 -16.73 -8.93
C GLU A 11 -0.40 -16.16 -7.80
N GLN A 12 -0.80 -16.44 -6.57
CA GLN A 12 -0.11 -15.95 -5.38
C GLN A 12 0.83 -17.04 -4.87
N HIS A 13 2.14 -16.82 -5.00
CA HIS A 13 3.18 -17.74 -4.52
C HIS A 13 3.85 -17.28 -3.22
N HIS A 14 3.61 -16.03 -2.81
CA HIS A 14 4.17 -15.42 -1.60
C HIS A 14 3.05 -14.74 -0.82
N PHE A 15 3.19 -14.60 0.48
CA PHE A 15 2.36 -13.68 1.26
C PHE A 15 2.70 -12.26 0.82
N TYR A 16 1.70 -11.43 0.49
CA TYR A 16 1.98 -10.03 0.22
C TYR A 16 1.91 -9.24 1.52
N ILE A 17 2.70 -8.16 1.65
CA ILE A 17 2.58 -7.24 2.80
C ILE A 17 1.14 -6.72 2.92
N THR A 18 0.42 -6.56 1.80
CA THR A 18 -0.99 -6.17 1.82
C THR A 18 -1.94 -7.25 2.37
N ASP A 19 -1.46 -8.47 2.63
CA ASP A 19 -2.22 -9.52 3.31
C ASP A 19 -2.13 -9.44 4.84
N ALA A 20 -1.24 -8.62 5.38
CA ALA A 20 -1.04 -8.47 6.82
C ALA A 20 -2.32 -8.06 7.55
N GLY A 21 -2.73 -8.86 8.54
CA GLY A 21 -3.94 -8.65 9.33
C GLY A 21 -5.25 -8.98 8.61
N LYS A 22 -5.21 -9.53 7.39
CA LYS A 22 -6.40 -10.02 6.70
C LYS A 22 -6.81 -11.41 7.18
N CYS A 23 -8.05 -11.79 6.86
CA CYS A 23 -8.58 -13.10 7.19
C CYS A 23 -7.78 -14.24 6.53
N SER A 24 -7.29 -15.18 7.34
CA SER A 24 -6.52 -16.35 6.88
C SER A 24 -7.26 -17.19 5.84
N ARG A 25 -8.60 -17.32 5.95
CA ARG A 25 -9.42 -18.00 4.94
C ARG A 25 -9.38 -17.30 3.59
N ALA A 26 -9.43 -15.97 3.58
CA ALA A 26 -9.35 -15.19 2.35
C ALA A 26 -7.97 -15.36 1.70
N ILE A 27 -6.89 -15.28 2.49
CA ILE A 27 -5.51 -15.51 2.03
C ILE A 27 -5.37 -16.93 1.46
N PHE A 28 -5.85 -17.95 2.17
CA PHE A 28 -5.84 -19.35 1.71
C PHE A 28 -6.50 -19.53 0.35
N PHE A 29 -7.67 -18.91 0.12
CA PHE A 29 -8.33 -18.98 -1.19
C PHE A 29 -7.56 -18.28 -2.30
N LYS A 30 -6.76 -17.26 -1.98
CA LYS A 30 -5.85 -16.66 -2.97
C LYS A 30 -4.75 -17.62 -3.38
N PHE A 31 -4.12 -18.32 -2.43
CA PHE A 31 -3.10 -19.34 -2.71
C PHE A 31 -3.65 -20.54 -3.48
N LYS A 32 -4.90 -20.94 -3.21
CA LYS A 32 -5.57 -22.04 -3.93
C LYS A 32 -6.07 -21.66 -5.32
N ASN A 33 -5.81 -20.42 -5.76
CA ASN A 33 -6.29 -19.87 -7.02
C ASN A 33 -7.78 -20.17 -7.27
N VAL A 34 -8.60 -20.04 -6.22
CA VAL A 34 -10.04 -20.32 -6.31
C VAL A 34 -10.65 -19.34 -7.32
N PRO A 35 -11.49 -19.80 -8.27
CA PRO A 35 -12.10 -18.95 -9.29
C PRO A 35 -12.78 -17.73 -8.67
N ARG A 36 -12.53 -16.56 -9.25
CA ARG A 36 -13.12 -15.29 -8.81
C ARG A 36 -14.01 -14.74 -9.92
N GLU A 37 -15.03 -13.99 -9.52
CA GLU A 37 -15.77 -13.16 -10.47
C GLU A 37 -14.83 -12.16 -11.12
N LYS A 38 -14.93 -12.03 -12.44
CA LYS A 38 -14.14 -11.05 -13.19
C LYS A 38 -14.49 -9.66 -12.71
N MET A 39 -13.47 -8.81 -12.54
CA MET A 39 -13.72 -7.44 -12.13
C MET A 39 -14.40 -6.66 -13.25
N GLU A 40 -15.42 -5.89 -12.87
CA GLU A 40 -16.07 -4.97 -13.79
C GLU A 40 -15.07 -3.95 -14.38
N PRO A 41 -15.15 -3.60 -15.68
CA PRO A 41 -14.26 -2.62 -16.29
C PRO A 41 -14.23 -1.27 -15.55
N ARG A 42 -15.34 -0.92 -14.90
CA ARG A 42 -15.45 0.29 -14.06
C ARG A 42 -14.52 0.22 -12.84
N VAL A 43 -14.37 -0.94 -12.21
CA VAL A 43 -13.48 -1.15 -11.06
C VAL A 43 -12.03 -1.09 -11.50
N LEU A 44 -11.69 -1.70 -12.64
CA LEU A 44 -10.34 -1.65 -13.20
C LEU A 44 -9.90 -0.21 -13.54
N ARG A 45 -10.80 0.60 -14.13
CA ARG A 45 -10.57 2.05 -14.32
C ARG A 45 -10.36 2.81 -13.03
N MET A 46 -11.03 2.40 -11.95
CA MET A 46 -10.87 3.05 -10.65
C MET A 46 -9.48 2.78 -10.06
N PHE A 47 -8.90 1.61 -10.28
CA PHE A 47 -7.52 1.31 -9.88
C PHE A 47 -6.51 2.10 -10.72
N ASP A 48 -6.69 2.11 -12.04
CA ASP A 48 -5.82 2.90 -12.95
C ASP A 48 -5.82 4.40 -12.60
N HIS A 49 -7.00 4.95 -12.26
CA HIS A 49 -7.10 6.33 -11.77
C HIS A 49 -6.37 6.53 -10.42
N GLY A 50 -6.37 5.52 -9.55
CA GLY A 50 -5.61 5.54 -8.31
C GLY A 50 -4.10 5.60 -8.56
N ASP A 51 -3.60 4.79 -9.50
CA ASP A 51 -2.21 4.78 -9.91
C ASP A 51 -1.80 6.16 -10.50
N TYR A 52 -2.67 6.77 -11.31
CA TYR A 52 -2.43 8.11 -11.84
C TYR A 52 -2.34 9.18 -10.75
N ILE A 53 -3.23 9.17 -9.75
CA ILE A 53 -3.17 10.10 -8.60
C ILE A 53 -1.84 9.95 -7.87
N GLN A 54 -1.40 8.71 -7.61
CA GLN A 54 -0.12 8.45 -6.96
C GLN A 54 1.04 9.02 -7.79
N MET A 55 1.05 8.78 -9.11
CA MET A 55 2.06 9.33 -10.00
C MET A 55 2.10 10.86 -9.99
N GLN A 56 0.93 11.52 -9.99
CA GLN A 56 0.86 12.98 -9.92
C GLN A 56 1.50 13.53 -8.65
N ILE A 57 1.20 12.92 -7.49
CA ILE A 57 1.80 13.35 -6.22
C ILE A 57 3.30 13.09 -6.23
N LEU A 58 3.73 11.90 -6.66
CA LEU A 58 5.15 11.56 -6.77
C LEU A 58 5.92 12.56 -7.63
N ASN A 59 5.37 12.97 -8.78
CA ASN A 59 6.01 13.97 -9.65
C ASN A 59 6.26 15.30 -8.94
N ASN A 60 5.32 15.75 -8.10
CA ASN A 60 5.50 16.94 -7.29
C ASN A 60 6.61 16.74 -6.25
N LEU A 61 6.63 15.60 -5.55
CA LEU A 61 7.67 15.29 -4.56
C LEU A 61 9.06 15.15 -5.22
N PHE A 62 9.14 14.59 -6.44
CA PHE A 62 10.37 14.54 -7.23
C PHE A 62 10.87 15.95 -7.57
N SER A 63 9.97 16.84 -7.99
CA SER A 63 10.30 18.23 -8.31
C SER A 63 10.83 19.01 -7.10
N LEU A 64 10.42 18.61 -5.88
CA LEU A 64 10.94 19.15 -4.62
C LEU A 64 12.30 18.53 -4.21
N GLY A 65 12.79 17.50 -4.91
CA GLY A 65 14.07 16.84 -4.63
C GLY A 65 14.08 15.96 -3.37
N ILE A 66 12.91 15.61 -2.83
CA ILE A 66 12.80 14.87 -1.55
C ILE A 66 12.63 13.36 -1.71
N VAL A 67 12.28 12.87 -2.91
CA VAL A 67 12.14 11.43 -3.16
C VAL A 67 13.51 10.77 -3.23
N ARG A 68 13.72 9.73 -2.43
CA ARG A 68 14.94 8.90 -2.46
C ARG A 68 14.78 7.66 -3.32
N ALA A 69 13.59 7.06 -3.29
CA ALA A 69 13.24 5.95 -4.16
C ALA A 69 11.72 5.86 -4.29
N SER A 70 11.22 5.34 -5.41
CA SER A 70 9.81 5.02 -5.65
C SER A 70 9.66 3.57 -6.07
N GLU A 71 8.48 2.99 -5.83
CA GLU A 71 8.15 1.59 -6.17
C GLU A 71 9.19 0.58 -5.64
N VAL A 72 9.58 0.75 -4.37
CA VAL A 72 10.71 0.05 -3.75
C VAL A 72 10.26 -1.31 -3.23
N LYS A 73 10.83 -2.39 -3.76
CA LYS A 73 10.60 -3.73 -3.23
C LYS A 73 11.26 -3.88 -1.87
N ILE A 74 10.61 -4.59 -0.95
CA ILE A 74 11.26 -4.99 0.29
C ILE A 74 12.48 -5.89 0.01
N PRO A 75 13.47 -5.96 0.93
CA PRO A 75 14.60 -6.86 0.79
C PRO A 75 14.15 -8.30 0.48
N PRO A 76 14.87 -9.01 -0.43
CA PRO A 76 14.54 -10.39 -0.78
C PRO A 76 14.49 -11.29 0.45
N GLN A 77 13.47 -12.15 0.49
CA GLN A 77 13.26 -13.17 1.52
C GLN A 77 12.39 -14.29 0.91
N GLU A 78 12.10 -15.36 1.65
CA GLU A 78 11.40 -16.54 1.09
C GLU A 78 9.86 -16.44 1.05
N LEU A 79 9.20 -15.88 2.08
CA LEU A 79 7.74 -16.04 2.27
C LEU A 79 6.90 -14.80 1.94
N ILE A 80 7.38 -13.61 2.26
CA ILE A 80 6.72 -12.29 2.19
C ILE A 80 7.26 -11.36 1.11
N SER A 81 6.42 -10.97 0.16
CA SER A 81 6.74 -9.97 -0.87
C SER A 81 6.00 -8.65 -0.65
N GLY A 82 6.58 -7.54 -1.09
CA GLY A 82 5.96 -6.23 -0.96
C GLY A 82 6.72 -5.16 -1.73
N ARG A 83 6.02 -4.08 -2.03
CA ARG A 83 6.55 -2.92 -2.76
C ARG A 83 5.95 -1.65 -2.15
N ALA A 84 6.76 -0.88 -1.46
CA ALA A 84 6.35 0.42 -0.95
C ALA A 84 6.32 1.43 -2.09
N ASP A 85 5.40 2.40 -1.99
CA ASP A 85 5.20 3.36 -3.05
C ASP A 85 6.36 4.36 -3.13
N ALA A 86 6.86 4.84 -1.98
CA ALA A 86 8.03 5.69 -1.94
C ALA A 86 8.81 5.63 -0.63
N ILE A 87 10.07 6.03 -0.73
CA ILE A 87 10.90 6.47 0.40
C ILE A 87 11.28 7.91 0.12
N ILE A 88 10.96 8.81 1.05
CA ILE A 88 11.29 10.24 0.95
C ILE A 88 12.22 10.66 2.09
N THR A 89 12.82 11.84 1.96
CA THR A 89 13.51 12.50 3.05
C THR A 89 12.86 13.82 3.41
N LEU A 90 12.68 14.07 4.70
CA LEU A 90 12.21 15.34 5.24
C LEU A 90 13.12 15.69 6.42
N ASN A 91 13.68 16.90 6.44
CA ASN A 91 14.59 17.36 7.50
C ASN A 91 15.70 16.34 7.85
N ASN A 92 16.32 15.75 6.81
CA ASN A 92 17.37 14.73 6.92
C ASN A 92 16.94 13.38 7.55
N GLU A 93 15.65 13.18 7.80
CA GLU A 93 15.09 11.90 8.23
C GLU A 93 14.44 11.17 7.06
N LEU A 94 14.47 9.84 7.08
CA LEU A 94 13.83 9.00 6.05
C LEU A 94 12.43 8.58 6.48
N TYR A 95 11.52 8.58 5.52
CA TYR A 95 10.14 8.15 5.70
C TYR A 95 9.73 7.18 4.58
N VAL A 96 9.10 6.07 4.96
CA VAL A 96 8.35 5.25 4.00
C VAL A 96 6.98 5.89 3.78
N VAL A 97 6.56 6.07 2.54
CA VAL A 97 5.25 6.63 2.20
C VAL A 97 4.41 5.57 1.50
N ASP A 98 3.16 5.42 1.95
CA ASP A 98 2.16 4.54 1.35
C ASP A 98 0.92 5.39 1.03
N PHE A 99 0.60 5.50 -0.27
CA PHE A 99 -0.46 6.35 -0.79
C PHE A 99 -1.79 5.60 -0.82
N LYS A 100 -2.88 6.30 -0.50
CA LYS A 100 -4.23 5.72 -0.50
C LYS A 100 -5.22 6.71 -1.10
N SER A 101 -5.74 6.39 -2.28
CA SER A 101 -6.85 7.14 -2.86
C SER A 101 -8.20 6.59 -2.38
N MET A 102 -9.15 7.48 -2.08
CA MET A 102 -10.51 7.12 -1.67
C MET A 102 -11.53 8.16 -2.11
N ASN A 103 -12.81 7.79 -2.12
CA ASN A 103 -13.89 8.73 -2.42
C ASN A 103 -14.12 9.72 -1.28
N SER A 104 -14.80 10.83 -1.61
CA SER A 104 -15.10 11.91 -0.66
C SER A 104 -15.88 11.45 0.57
N MET A 105 -16.80 10.49 0.40
CA MET A 105 -17.63 10.01 1.50
C MET A 105 -16.79 9.36 2.60
N VAL A 106 -15.87 8.46 2.24
CA VAL A 106 -14.97 7.81 3.19
C VAL A 106 -13.90 8.79 3.68
N PHE A 107 -13.39 9.63 2.79
CA PHE A 107 -12.35 10.61 3.12
C PHE A 107 -12.78 11.61 4.18
N LYS A 108 -13.99 12.17 4.05
CA LYS A 108 -14.52 13.18 4.98
C LYS A 108 -14.53 12.68 6.42
N ASN A 109 -14.93 11.43 6.61
CA ASN A 109 -15.04 10.79 7.92
C ASN A 109 -13.73 10.13 8.42
N LEU A 110 -12.65 10.18 7.63
CA LEU A 110 -11.36 9.61 8.02
C LEU A 110 -10.67 10.52 9.05
N THR A 111 -10.79 10.17 10.33
CA THR A 111 -10.10 10.88 11.44
C THR A 111 -8.82 10.19 11.87
N GLU A 112 -8.69 8.90 11.58
CA GLU A 112 -7.54 8.06 11.91
C GLU A 112 -7.21 7.16 10.70
N PRO A 113 -5.96 6.68 10.58
CA PRO A 113 -5.59 5.80 9.48
C PRO A 113 -6.30 4.45 9.64
N LYS A 114 -6.68 3.83 8.52
CA LYS A 114 -7.29 2.49 8.54
C LYS A 114 -6.29 1.46 9.08
N LYS A 115 -6.77 0.58 9.96
CA LYS A 115 -5.96 -0.48 10.59
C LYS A 115 -5.15 -1.31 9.57
N ASP A 116 -5.75 -1.69 8.45
CA ASP A 116 -5.06 -2.46 7.40
C ASP A 116 -3.88 -1.69 6.80
N ASN A 117 -4.00 -0.37 6.68
CA ASN A 117 -2.93 0.49 6.17
C ASN A 117 -1.82 0.67 7.22
N ILE A 118 -2.18 0.74 8.50
CA ILE A 118 -1.21 0.70 9.60
C ILE A 118 -0.42 -0.62 9.56
N ASN A 119 -1.11 -1.76 9.41
CA ASN A 119 -0.43 -3.06 9.33
C ASN A 119 0.53 -3.13 8.14
N GLN A 120 0.07 -2.68 6.97
CA GLN A 120 0.88 -2.63 5.75
C GLN A 120 2.14 -1.78 5.96
N ILE A 121 2.01 -0.54 6.46
CA ILE A 121 3.17 0.34 6.62
C ILE A 121 4.11 -0.15 7.73
N GLN A 122 3.60 -0.73 8.82
CA GLN A 122 4.44 -1.30 9.89
C GLN A 122 5.39 -2.39 9.36
N LEU A 123 4.93 -3.26 8.46
CA LEU A 123 5.81 -4.23 7.81
C LEU A 123 6.84 -3.57 6.91
N TYR A 124 6.48 -2.53 6.15
CA TYR A 124 7.47 -1.80 5.36
C TYR A 124 8.56 -1.17 6.25
N LEU A 125 8.17 -0.49 7.33
CA LEU A 125 9.12 0.07 8.30
C LEU A 125 10.05 -1.00 8.88
N HIS A 126 9.49 -2.16 9.23
CA HIS A 126 10.26 -3.31 9.71
C HIS A 126 11.29 -3.82 8.70
N TYR A 127 10.89 -3.99 7.44
CA TYR A 127 11.75 -4.55 6.40
C TYR A 127 12.81 -3.56 5.91
N PHE A 128 12.46 -2.29 5.75
CA PHE A 128 13.40 -1.26 5.31
C PHE A 128 14.32 -0.73 6.43
N LYS A 129 14.05 -1.09 7.70
CA LYS A 129 14.75 -0.56 8.87
C LYS A 129 14.66 0.97 8.93
N ILE A 130 13.52 1.52 8.53
CA ILE A 130 13.21 2.95 8.58
C ILE A 130 12.21 3.16 9.73
N PRO A 131 12.48 4.06 10.68
CA PRO A 131 11.68 4.18 11.91
C PRO A 131 10.35 4.92 11.72
N LYS A 132 10.19 5.69 10.64
CA LYS A 132 9.04 6.57 10.41
C LYS A 132 8.37 6.30 9.07
N GLY A 133 7.05 6.37 9.06
CA GLY A 133 6.22 6.23 7.89
C GLY A 133 5.17 7.33 7.79
N ILE A 134 4.68 7.55 6.57
CA ILE A 134 3.58 8.46 6.28
C ILE A 134 2.52 7.68 5.51
N LEU A 135 1.32 7.61 6.07
CA LEU A 135 0.14 7.21 5.32
C LEU A 135 -0.47 8.46 4.70
N LEU A 136 -0.38 8.60 3.37
CA LEU A 136 -0.92 9.76 2.66
C LEU A 136 -2.23 9.38 1.96
N TYR A 137 -3.32 9.90 2.49
CA TYR A 137 -4.65 9.73 1.94
C TYR A 137 -5.02 10.87 1.01
N VAL A 138 -5.61 10.53 -0.13
CA VAL A 138 -6.02 11.47 -1.16
C VAL A 138 -7.49 11.29 -1.44
N ASN A 139 -8.26 12.37 -1.35
CA ASN A 139 -9.61 12.39 -1.86
C ASN A 139 -9.55 12.45 -3.39
N LYS A 140 -9.98 11.40 -4.07
CA LYS A 140 -9.92 11.34 -5.54
C LYS A 140 -10.90 12.27 -6.25
N ASP A 141 -11.89 12.82 -5.54
CA ASP A 141 -12.91 13.70 -6.13
C ASP A 141 -12.57 15.20 -5.93
N THR A 142 -11.83 15.55 -4.86
CA THR A 142 -11.51 16.95 -4.51
C THR A 142 -10.01 17.24 -4.42
N LEU A 143 -9.15 16.21 -4.47
CA LEU A 143 -7.70 16.27 -4.28
C LEU A 143 -7.23 16.74 -2.90
N GLU A 144 -8.15 16.79 -1.92
CA GLU A 144 -7.78 17.02 -0.52
C GLU A 144 -6.86 15.90 0.00
N LEU A 145 -5.92 16.28 0.87
CA LEU A 145 -4.93 15.38 1.46
C LEU A 145 -5.17 15.24 2.96
N LYS A 146 -4.89 14.03 3.48
CA LYS A 146 -4.76 13.75 4.91
C LYS A 146 -3.55 12.86 5.12
N GLU A 147 -2.61 13.31 5.93
CA GLU A 147 -1.43 12.56 6.30
C GLU A 147 -1.51 12.06 7.75
N PHE A 148 -0.96 10.87 7.98
CA PHE A 148 -0.76 10.33 9.33
C PHE A 148 0.67 9.85 9.46
N LEU A 149 1.38 10.38 10.46
CA LEU A 149 2.71 9.92 10.83
C LEU A 149 2.60 8.63 11.64
N ILE A 150 3.38 7.64 11.25
CA ILE A 150 3.42 6.32 11.89
C ILE A 150 4.85 6.05 12.33
N GLU A 151 5.04 5.74 13.61
CA GLU A 151 6.31 5.24 14.11
C GLU A 151 6.34 3.71 14.06
N HIS A 152 7.50 3.16 13.76
CA HIS A 152 7.70 1.72 13.72
C HIS A 152 7.49 1.12 15.11
N ASP A 153 6.56 0.16 15.18
CA ASP A 153 6.31 -0.64 16.37
C ASP A 153 6.77 -2.09 16.09
N PRO A 154 7.92 -2.50 16.66
CA PRO A 154 8.43 -3.85 16.48
C PRO A 154 7.46 -4.94 16.96
N ALA A 155 6.65 -4.69 18.00
CA ALA A 155 5.72 -5.67 18.54
C ALA A 155 4.56 -5.91 17.57
N ILE A 156 4.04 -4.84 16.95
CA ILE A 156 3.01 -4.95 15.89
C ILE A 156 3.58 -5.70 14.70
N ALA A 157 4.77 -5.32 14.21
CA ALA A 157 5.40 -5.99 13.07
C ALA A 157 5.63 -7.49 13.33
N GLN A 158 6.21 -7.86 14.48
CA GLN A 158 6.44 -9.26 14.85
C GLN A 158 5.13 -10.06 14.94
N LYS A 159 4.08 -9.47 15.49
CA LYS A 159 2.76 -10.10 15.54
C LYS A 159 2.22 -10.37 14.13
N LEU A 160 2.26 -9.36 13.25
CA LEU A 160 1.78 -9.49 11.88
C LEU A 160 2.55 -10.54 11.08
N LEU A 161 3.87 -10.63 11.29
CA LEU A 161 4.70 -11.66 10.67
C LEU A 161 4.28 -13.06 11.14
N LYS A 162 4.09 -13.24 12.46
CA LYS A 162 3.62 -14.51 13.03
C LYS A 162 2.21 -14.91 12.56
N ASP A 163 1.34 -13.93 12.31
CA ASP A 163 -0.01 -14.21 11.79
C ASP A 163 0.01 -14.61 10.30
N LEU A 164 1.08 -14.25 9.56
CA LEU A 164 1.27 -14.59 8.15
C LEU A 164 2.02 -15.91 7.93
N THR A 165 2.91 -16.30 8.85
CA THR A 165 3.80 -17.47 8.73
C THR A 165 3.53 -18.51 9.80
#